data_AF-A0A9E5PMY7-F1
#
_entry.id   AF-A0A9E5PMY7-F1
#
_cell.length_a   1.000
_cell.length_b   1.000
_cell.length_c   1.000
_cell.angle_alpha   90.00
_cell.angle_beta   90.00
_cell.angle_gamma   90.00
#
_symmetry.space_group_name_H-M   'P 1'
#
loop_
_entity.id
_entity.type
_entity.pdbx_description
1 polymer ?
#
loop_
_entity_poly.entity_id
_entity_poly.type
_entity_poly.pdbx_seq_one_letter_code
_entity_poly.pdbx_strand_id
1 'polypeptide(L)'
;ADPFAQPVLHSGSGADVQTVGIQGALKSEIEALSGLEVRVWGRAVDNRPPTPPRAVEVAGYEIVSVSGKRPAVGTVLLRGGVVYLAGRDTTALSGVPADLSARQGAKVWVVGVRESGALRVQTYGIIREPPH
;
A
#
# COMPACT_ATOMS: atom_id res chain seq x y z
N ALA A 1 -13.98 18.12 10.93
CA ALA A 1 -12.87 17.61 10.11
C ALA A 1 -11.92 16.92 11.06
N ASP A 2 -11.83 15.59 11.00
CA ASP A 2 -11.05 14.78 11.94
C ASP A 2 -9.59 14.75 11.46
N PRO A 3 -8.63 15.39 12.15
CA PRO A 3 -7.34 15.70 11.55
C PRO A 3 -6.30 14.57 11.58
N PHE A 4 -6.61 13.39 12.13
CA PHE A 4 -5.62 12.32 12.25
C PHE A 4 -6.22 10.92 12.08
N ALA A 5 -6.57 10.56 10.86
CA ALA A 5 -6.71 9.15 10.50
C ALA A 5 -5.31 8.51 10.48
N GLN A 6 -4.77 8.23 11.66
CA GLN A 6 -3.48 7.56 11.81
C GLN A 6 -3.59 6.12 11.31
N PRO A 7 -2.61 5.61 10.56
CA PRO A 7 -2.61 4.22 10.13
C PRO A 7 -2.64 3.32 11.37
N VAL A 8 -3.69 2.51 11.49
CA VAL A 8 -3.86 1.56 12.60
C VAL A 8 -2.86 0.41 12.36
N LEU A 9 -1.74 0.47 13.06
CA LEU A 9 -0.79 -0.64 13.13
C LEU A 9 -1.37 -1.71 14.03
N HIS A 10 -1.87 -2.79 13.45
CA HIS A 10 -2.19 -3.99 14.21
C HIS A 10 -0.89 -4.73 14.54
N SER A 11 -0.36 -4.48 15.74
CA SER A 11 0.63 -5.40 16.31
C SER A 11 -0.05 -6.76 16.50
N GLY A 12 0.52 -7.81 15.90
CA GLY A 12 0.01 -9.16 16.08
C GLY A 12 -0.01 -9.51 17.57
N SER A 13 -1.16 -9.98 18.04
CA SER A 13 -1.52 -10.34 19.42
C SER A 13 -2.17 -9.22 20.26
N GLY A 14 -3.51 -9.27 20.31
CA GLY A 14 -4.31 -8.94 21.50
C GLY A 14 -4.29 -7.50 22.02
N ALA A 15 -5.41 -6.80 21.79
CA ALA A 15 -5.97 -5.80 22.71
C ALA A 15 -5.03 -4.70 23.25
N ASP A 16 -4.34 -3.97 22.38
CA ASP A 16 -3.93 -2.59 22.68
C ASP A 16 -3.56 -1.88 21.37
N VAL A 17 -4.44 -0.99 20.87
CA VAL A 17 -4.10 -0.15 19.71
C VAL A 17 -3.25 0.99 20.24
N GLN A 18 -1.96 0.74 20.45
CA GLN A 18 -1.03 1.81 20.78
C GLN A 18 -0.74 2.62 19.52
N THR A 19 -1.01 3.91 19.61
CA THR A 19 -0.63 4.89 18.61
C THR A 19 0.90 4.99 18.57
N VAL A 20 1.51 4.58 17.46
CA VAL A 20 2.97 4.65 17.24
C VAL A 20 3.24 5.56 16.05
N GLY A 21 4.19 6.49 16.19
CA GLY A 21 4.57 7.40 15.13
C GLY A 21 5.26 6.65 13.99
N ILE A 22 5.08 7.11 12.75
CA ILE A 22 5.79 6.57 11.59
C ILE A 22 6.82 7.58 11.11
N GLN A 23 8.05 7.12 10.95
CA GLN A 23 9.17 7.91 10.47
C GLN A 23 9.91 7.19 9.33
N GLY A 24 10.78 7.94 8.64
CA GLY A 24 11.60 7.45 7.53
C GLY A 24 10.97 7.69 6.15
N ALA A 25 11.68 7.23 5.11
CA ALA A 25 11.33 7.51 3.72
C ALA A 25 9.97 6.92 3.29
N LEU A 26 9.50 5.88 3.97
CA LEU A 26 8.24 5.21 3.66
C LEU A 26 7.03 5.82 4.37
N LYS A 27 7.22 6.88 5.17
CA LYS A 27 6.13 7.52 5.93
C LYS A 27 4.94 7.87 5.03
N SER A 28 5.19 8.60 3.94
CA SER A 28 4.13 9.01 3.00
C SER A 28 3.44 7.82 2.32
N GLU A 29 4.18 6.75 2.02
CA GLU A 29 3.57 5.52 1.47
C GLU A 29 2.65 4.87 2.50
N ILE A 30 3.05 4.77 3.78
CA ILE A 30 2.20 4.17 4.81
C ILE A 30 0.96 5.03 5.10
N GLU A 31 1.10 6.36 5.08
CA GLU A 31 -0.04 7.27 5.22
C GLU A 31 -1.06 7.08 4.09
N ALA A 32 -0.61 6.85 2.86
CA ALA A 32 -1.48 6.54 1.72
C ALA A 32 -2.22 5.19 1.84
N LEU A 33 -1.80 4.31 2.76
CA LEU A 33 -2.43 3.02 3.03
C LEU A 33 -3.41 3.07 4.21
N SER A 34 -3.77 4.26 4.68
CA SER A 34 -4.75 4.42 5.77
C SER A 34 -6.06 3.70 5.43
N GLY A 35 -6.56 2.89 6.37
CA GLY A 35 -7.74 2.05 6.20
C GLY A 35 -7.48 0.66 5.60
N LEU A 36 -6.24 0.32 5.25
CA LEU A 36 -5.85 -1.02 4.81
C LEU A 36 -5.21 -1.80 5.96
N GLU A 37 -5.28 -3.14 5.88
CA GLU A 37 -4.54 -3.99 6.80
C GLU A 37 -3.11 -4.15 6.29
N VAL A 38 -2.16 -3.56 7.02
CA VAL A 38 -0.75 -3.51 6.64
C VAL A 38 0.12 -4.07 7.76
N ARG A 39 1.06 -4.95 7.40
CA ARG A 39 2.15 -5.36 8.28
C ARG A 39 3.36 -4.49 7.99
N VAL A 40 3.87 -3.81 9.01
CA VAL A 40 5.03 -2.92 8.93
C VAL A 40 6.17 -3.49 9.75
N TRP A 41 7.41 -3.36 9.27
CA TRP A 41 8.61 -3.69 10.03
C TRP A 41 9.66 -2.59 9.90
N GLY A 42 10.45 -2.44 10.96
CA GLY A 42 11.39 -1.34 11.08
C GLY A 42 12.07 -1.34 12.43
N ARG A 43 12.78 -0.25 12.71
CA ARG A 43 13.46 -0.04 13.99
C ARG A 43 12.57 0.82 14.88
N ALA A 44 12.36 0.38 16.12
CA ALA A 44 11.74 1.24 17.14
C ALA A 44 12.69 2.40 17.46
N VAL A 45 12.15 3.62 17.49
CA VAL A 45 12.89 4.84 17.79
C VAL A 45 12.13 5.68 18.82
N ASP A 46 12.88 6.39 19.66
CA ASP A 46 12.33 7.37 20.59
C ASP A 46 11.78 8.56 19.79
N ASN A 47 10.55 8.96 20.07
CA ASN A 47 9.88 10.09 19.43
C ASN A 47 9.65 11.19 20.48
N ARG A 48 10.76 11.73 21.01
CA ARG A 48 10.73 12.82 21.99
C ARG A 48 10.63 14.15 21.25
N PRO A 49 9.72 15.02 21.71
CA PRO A 49 8.55 15.48 20.94
C PRO A 49 8.75 15.46 19.41
N PRO A 50 7.81 14.89 18.62
CA PRO A 50 6.34 14.92 18.81
C PRO A 50 5.68 13.65 19.39
N THR A 51 4.47 13.79 19.94
CA THR A 51 3.55 12.69 20.36
C THR A 51 3.12 11.83 19.16
N PRO A 52 3.02 10.48 19.27
CA PRO A 52 3.24 9.60 20.42
C PRO A 52 4.72 9.42 20.80
N PRO A 53 5.06 9.01 22.03
CA PRO A 53 6.44 8.98 22.54
C PRO A 53 7.35 7.94 21.86
N ARG A 54 6.76 7.03 21.09
CA ARG A 54 7.45 5.99 20.33
C ARG A 54 7.12 6.13 18.86
N ALA A 55 8.12 5.94 18.01
CA ALA A 55 7.93 5.80 16.58
C ALA A 55 8.64 4.56 16.04
N VAL A 56 8.28 4.18 14.82
CA VAL A 56 9.00 3.18 14.04
C VAL A 56 9.58 3.87 12.82
N GLU A 57 10.90 3.76 12.66
CA GLU A 57 11.58 4.04 11.40
C GLU A 57 11.32 2.86 10.47
N VAL A 58 10.43 3.05 9.49
CA VAL A 58 9.92 1.96 8.65
C VAL A 58 10.96 1.54 7.61
N ALA A 59 11.37 0.28 7.68
CA ALA A 59 12.27 -0.33 6.72
C ALA A 59 11.51 -1.04 5.58
N GLY A 60 10.28 -1.48 5.84
CA GLY A 60 9.43 -2.09 4.83
C GLY A 60 8.03 -2.41 5.36
N TYR A 61 7.16 -2.81 4.43
CA TYR A 61 5.79 -3.16 4.74
C TYR A 61 5.21 -4.13 3.70
N GLU A 62 4.13 -4.81 4.08
CA GLU A 62 3.30 -5.66 3.23
C GLU A 62 1.83 -5.30 3.45
N ILE A 63 1.08 -5.12 2.37
CA ILE A 63 -0.39 -5.00 2.45
C ILE A 63 -0.96 -6.42 2.58
N VAL A 64 -1.48 -6.72 3.76
CA VAL A 64 -2.01 -8.04 4.11
C VAL A 64 -3.40 -8.22 3.51
N SER A 65 -4.24 -7.20 3.64
CA SER A 65 -5.64 -7.26 3.24
C SER A 65 -6.21 -5.89 2.87
N VAL A 66 -7.07 -5.89 1.86
CA VAL A 66 -7.92 -4.77 1.46
C VAL A 66 -9.36 -5.28 1.49
N SER A 67 -10.14 -4.82 2.47
CA SER A 67 -11.53 -5.26 2.68
C SER A 67 -11.69 -6.79 2.70
N GLY A 68 -10.79 -7.49 3.39
CA GLY A 68 -10.82 -8.95 3.51
C GLY A 68 -10.23 -9.73 2.31
N LYS A 69 -9.71 -9.03 1.29
CA LYS A 69 -9.10 -9.66 0.10
C LYS A 69 -7.61 -9.35 0.04
N ARG A 70 -6.81 -10.34 -0.35
CA ARG A 70 -5.37 -10.15 -0.57
C ARG A 70 -5.13 -9.38 -1.88
N PRO A 71 -4.54 -8.17 -1.85
CA PRO A 71 -4.26 -7.44 -3.07
C PRO A 71 -3.02 -7.97 -3.78
N ALA A 72 -2.95 -7.75 -5.09
CA ALA A 72 -1.70 -7.74 -5.82
C ALA A 72 -1.09 -6.34 -5.71
N VAL A 73 0.21 -6.25 -5.43
CA VAL A 73 0.91 -4.97 -5.24
C VAL A 73 2.07 -4.90 -6.21
N GLY A 74 2.24 -3.76 -6.89
CA GLY A 74 3.34 -3.59 -7.83
C GLY A 74 3.33 -2.23 -8.52
N THR A 75 4.22 -2.07 -9.50
CA THR A 75 4.32 -0.88 -10.33
C THR A 75 3.56 -1.05 -11.63
N VAL A 76 2.79 -0.05 -12.03
CA VAL A 76 2.07 -0.04 -13.31
C VAL A 76 3.06 0.06 -14.46
N LEU A 77 3.01 -0.88 -15.39
CA LEU A 77 3.81 -0.90 -16.61
C LEU A 77 2.89 -1.02 -17.83
N LEU A 78 3.16 -0.24 -18.87
CA LEU A 78 2.48 -0.39 -20.15
C LEU A 78 3.46 -1.02 -21.15
N ARG A 79 3.09 -2.16 -21.75
CA ARG A 79 3.90 -2.84 -22.77
C ARG A 79 3.01 -3.37 -23.88
N GLY A 80 3.25 -2.93 -25.11
CA GLY A 80 2.47 -3.38 -26.27
C GLY A 80 0.96 -3.14 -26.15
N GLY A 81 0.55 -2.06 -25.49
CA GLY A 81 -0.86 -1.73 -25.23
C GLY A 81 -1.51 -2.49 -24.07
N VAL A 82 -0.80 -3.41 -23.42
CA VAL A 82 -1.29 -4.16 -22.26
C VAL A 82 -0.70 -3.57 -20.98
N VAL A 83 -1.54 -3.40 -19.97
CA VAL A 83 -1.12 -2.94 -18.64
C VAL A 83 -0.70 -4.14 -17.81
N TYR A 84 0.46 -4.04 -17.18
CA TYR A 84 1.01 -5.04 -16.27
C TYR A 84 1.22 -4.42 -14.90
N LEU A 85 1.08 -5.25 -13.87
CA LEU A 85 1.50 -4.95 -12.51
C LEU A 85 2.82 -5.67 -12.24
N ALA A 86 3.93 -4.91 -12.19
CA ALA A 86 5.24 -5.43 -11.83
C ALA A 86 5.41 -5.41 -10.31
N GLY A 87 5.08 -6.54 -9.68
CA GLY A 87 5.25 -6.78 -8.25
C GLY A 87 6.20 -7.95 -7.98
N ARG A 88 5.80 -8.82 -7.05
CA ARG A 88 6.45 -10.12 -6.84
C ARG A 88 6.48 -10.95 -8.13
N ASP A 89 5.33 -10.99 -8.81
CA ASP A 89 5.17 -11.56 -10.13
C ASP A 89 4.69 -10.45 -11.08
N THR A 90 5.17 -10.46 -12.32
CA THR A 90 4.61 -9.58 -13.35
C THR A 90 3.28 -10.13 -13.81
N THR A 91 2.19 -9.43 -13.47
CA THR A 91 0.82 -9.89 -13.75
C THR A 91 0.17 -8.98 -14.79
N ALA A 92 -0.35 -9.55 -15.88
CA ALA A 92 -1.16 -8.79 -16.83
C ALA A 92 -2.48 -8.35 -16.16
N LEU A 93 -2.89 -7.12 -16.38
CA LEU A 93 -4.16 -6.59 -15.91
C LEU A 93 -5.18 -6.53 -17.04
N SER A 94 -6.44 -6.83 -16.74
CA SER A 94 -7.57 -6.67 -17.66
C SER A 94 -8.67 -5.83 -17.03
N GLY A 95 -9.54 -5.24 -17.85
CA GLY A 95 -10.58 -4.33 -17.36
C GLY A 95 -10.02 -3.09 -16.65
N VAL A 96 -8.85 -2.62 -17.07
CA VAL A 96 -8.10 -1.55 -16.40
C VAL A 96 -8.80 -0.21 -16.62
N PRO A 97 -9.18 0.50 -15.54
CA PRO A 97 -9.70 1.86 -15.63
C PRO A 97 -8.71 2.81 -16.32
N ALA A 98 -9.21 3.78 -17.09
CA ALA A 98 -8.37 4.68 -17.89
C ALA A 98 -7.42 5.55 -17.06
N ASP A 99 -7.83 5.90 -15.85
CA ASP A 99 -7.01 6.62 -14.88
C ASP A 99 -5.87 5.75 -14.31
N LEU A 100 -6.08 4.44 -14.14
CA LEU A 100 -5.01 3.51 -13.78
C LEU A 100 -4.03 3.29 -14.94
N SER A 101 -4.52 3.14 -16.17
CA SER A 101 -3.65 2.92 -17.34
C SER A 101 -2.79 4.16 -17.67
N ALA A 102 -3.28 5.36 -17.36
CA ALA A 102 -2.54 6.61 -17.51
C ALA A 102 -1.41 6.79 -16.48
N ARG A 103 -1.38 5.99 -15.40
CA ARG A 103 -0.43 6.11 -14.28
C ARG A 103 0.77 5.17 -14.42
N GLN A 104 1.37 5.11 -15.60
CA GLN A 104 2.57 4.32 -15.83
C GLN A 104 3.69 4.74 -14.85
N GLY A 105 4.30 3.78 -14.16
CA GLY A 105 5.33 4.03 -13.14
C GLY A 105 4.79 4.23 -11.72
N ALA A 106 3.47 4.36 -11.54
CA ALA A 106 2.87 4.41 -10.21
C ALA A 106 2.98 3.07 -9.49
N LYS A 107 3.21 3.10 -8.18
CA LYS A 107 3.06 1.92 -7.31
C LYS A 107 1.62 1.85 -6.85
N VAL A 108 0.98 0.70 -7.02
CA VAL A 108 -0.45 0.50 -6.74
C VAL A 108 -0.70 -0.83 -6.04
N TRP A 109 -1.83 -0.92 -5.35
CA TRP A 109 -2.45 -2.19 -5.01
C TRP A 109 -3.68 -2.40 -5.89
N VAL A 110 -3.95 -3.65 -6.25
CA VAL A 110 -5.07 -4.08 -7.09
C VAL A 110 -5.74 -5.27 -6.45
N VAL A 111 -7.05 -5.21 -6.28
CA VAL A 111 -7.89 -6.36 -5.96
C VAL A 111 -8.70 -6.69 -7.21
N GLY A 112 -8.72 -7.97 -7.56
CA GLY A 112 -9.33 -8.44 -8.78
C GLY A 112 -9.55 -9.95 -8.78
N VAL A 113 -10.12 -10.45 -9.88
CA VAL A 113 -10.33 -11.88 -10.11
C VAL A 113 -9.39 -12.32 -11.23
N ARG A 114 -8.75 -13.49 -11.08
CA ARG A 114 -7.93 -14.06 -12.16
C ARG A 114 -8.83 -14.68 -13.23
N GLU A 115 -8.70 -14.21 -14.46
CA GLU A 115 -9.43 -14.68 -15.64
C GLU A 115 -8.44 -14.85 -16.79
N SER A 116 -8.37 -16.05 -17.39
CA SER A 116 -7.55 -16.34 -18.58
C SER A 116 -6.07 -15.88 -18.49
N GLY A 117 -5.46 -16.01 -17.31
CA GLY A 117 -4.06 -15.62 -17.09
C GLY A 117 -3.82 -14.13 -16.78
N ALA A 118 -4.86 -13.30 -16.79
CA ALA A 118 -4.80 -11.90 -16.35
C ALA A 118 -5.55 -11.68 -15.04
N LEU A 119 -5.24 -10.60 -14.33
CA LEU A 119 -5.99 -10.12 -13.18
C LEU A 119 -6.97 -9.05 -13.65
N ARG A 120 -8.27 -9.36 -13.63
CA ARG A 120 -9.33 -8.40 -13.91
C ARG A 120 -9.49 -7.44 -12.75
N VAL A 121 -9.19 -6.17 -12.99
CA VAL A 121 -9.25 -5.11 -11.98
C VAL A 121 -10.69 -4.94 -11.51
N GLN A 122 -10.93 -5.03 -10.19
CA GLN A 122 -12.21 -4.71 -9.56
C GLN A 122 -12.10 -3.42 -8.75
N THR A 123 -11.05 -3.30 -7.96
CA THR A 123 -10.73 -2.10 -7.20
C THR A 123 -9.22 -1.96 -7.07
N TYR A 124 -8.75 -0.72 -6.94
CA TYR A 124 -7.33 -0.43 -6.85
C TYR A 124 -7.12 0.86 -6.06
N GLY A 125 -5.88 1.09 -5.65
CA GLY A 125 -5.47 2.35 -5.03
C GLY A 125 -4.01 2.68 -5.31
N ILE A 126 -3.72 3.97 -5.31
CA ILE A 126 -2.38 4.50 -5.56
C ILE A 126 -1.61 4.56 -4.26
N ILE A 127 -0.45 3.91 -4.23
CA ILE A 127 0.49 3.91 -3.10
C ILE A 127 1.51 5.04 -3.30
N ARG A 128 2.00 5.17 -4.53
CA ARG A 128 2.98 6.20 -4.92
C ARG A 128 2.75 6.60 -6.36
N GLU A 129 2.78 7.91 -6.60
CA GLU A 129 2.65 8.47 -7.94
C GLU A 129 3.83 8.09 -8.85
N PRO A 130 3.66 8.16 -10.18
CA PRO A 130 4.75 7.98 -11.12
C PRO A 130 5.93 8.93 -10.84
N PRO A 131 7.18 8.50 -11.06
CA PRO A 131 8.29 9.43 -11.14
C PRO A 131 8.08 10.38 -12.34
N HIS A 132 8.18 11.68 -12.09
CA HIS A 132 8.12 12.74 -13.12
C HIS A 132 9.36 12.74 -14.02
#